data_AF-G7ZE17-F1
#
_entry.id   AF-G7ZE17-F1
#
_cell.length_a   1.000
_cell.length_b   1.000
_cell.length_c   1.000
_cell.angle_alpha   90.00
_cell.angle_beta   90.00
_cell.angle_gamma   90.00
#
_symmetry.space_group_name_H-M   'P 1'
#
loop_
_entity.id
_entity.type
_entity.pdbx_description
1 polymer ?
#
loop_
_entity_poly.entity_id
_entity_poly.type
_entity_poly.pdbx_seq_one_letter_code
_entity_poly.pdbx_strand_id
1 'polypeptide(L)'
;MASIGPPRVEVPLDPPPSQPVYASDARAIDRLLGTDLVSHPLRDRLKQDLAATQARWERESATSGLNAAKAEEAAASQRAEAVLERAAATPARSLVGVLAKLTIAAEWGSREPDHDAQPWPFLHGALADLVSAVTGARTIDTPTP
;
A
#
# COMPACT_ATOMS: atom_id res chain seq x y z
N MET A 1 -23.98 5.41 -18.26
CA MET A 1 -22.85 6.27 -17.84
C MET A 1 -21.57 5.47 -18.01
N ALA A 2 -20.61 5.94 -18.81
CA ALA A 2 -19.32 5.28 -18.93
C ALA A 2 -18.58 5.39 -17.59
N SER A 3 -18.22 4.25 -16.99
CA SER A 3 -17.40 4.24 -15.78
C SER A 3 -16.04 4.86 -16.11
N ILE A 4 -15.69 5.95 -15.44
CA ILE A 4 -14.37 6.57 -15.58
C ILE A 4 -13.40 5.71 -14.77
N GLY A 5 -12.81 4.72 -15.43
CA GLY A 5 -11.71 3.94 -14.89
C GLY A 5 -10.39 4.74 -14.86
N PRO A 6 -9.37 4.24 -14.16
CA PRO A 6 -8.05 4.89 -14.10
C PRO A 6 -7.48 5.11 -15.51
N PRO A 7 -6.68 6.17 -15.73
CA PRO A 7 -6.24 6.57 -17.06
C PRO A 7 -5.28 5.53 -17.65
N ARG A 8 -5.75 4.79 -18.65
CA ARG A 8 -5.01 3.74 -19.35
C ARG A 8 -5.48 3.59 -20.79
N VAL A 9 -4.61 3.04 -21.63
CA VAL A 9 -4.91 2.65 -23.02
C VAL A 9 -4.68 1.15 -23.20
N GLU A 10 -5.51 0.50 -24.00
CA GLU A 10 -5.27 -0.89 -24.41
C GLU A 10 -4.14 -0.93 -25.43
N VAL A 11 -3.20 -1.87 -25.24
CA VAL A 11 -2.05 -2.04 -26.13
C VAL A 11 -2.30 -3.28 -27.01
N PRO A 12 -2.49 -3.11 -28.32
CA PRO A 12 -2.66 -4.25 -29.22
C PRO A 12 -1.31 -4.95 -29.39
N LEU A 13 -1.23 -6.22 -28.98
CA LEU A 13 -0.06 -7.07 -29.12
C LEU A 13 -0.29 -8.12 -30.21
N ASP A 14 0.79 -8.53 -30.88
CA ASP A 14 0.79 -9.62 -31.87
C ASP A 14 1.84 -10.68 -31.46
N PRO A 15 1.45 -11.93 -31.18
CA PRO A 15 0.08 -12.44 -31.19
C PRO A 15 -0.80 -11.85 -30.06
N PRO A 16 -2.14 -11.82 -30.23
CA PRO A 16 -3.03 -11.26 -29.23
C PRO A 16 -3.05 -12.12 -27.95
N PRO A 17 -3.00 -11.51 -26.76
CA PRO A 17 -3.05 -12.21 -25.49
C PRO A 17 -4.46 -12.70 -25.16
N SER A 18 -4.56 -13.70 -24.27
CA SER A 18 -5.85 -14.22 -23.78
C SER A 18 -6.66 -13.19 -22.99
N GLN A 19 -6.02 -12.13 -22.49
CA GLN A 19 -6.67 -11.00 -21.81
C GLN A 19 -6.09 -9.67 -22.31
N PRO A 20 -6.91 -8.61 -22.44
CA PRO A 20 -6.42 -7.30 -22.87
C PRO A 20 -5.33 -6.76 -21.94
N VAL A 21 -4.25 -6.25 -22.54
CA VAL A 21 -3.13 -5.63 -21.83
C VAL A 21 -3.27 -4.12 -21.90
N TYR A 22 -3.13 -3.45 -20.76
CA TYR A 22 -3.26 -2.00 -20.66
C TYR A 22 -1.93 -1.35 -20.26
N ALA A 23 -1.69 -0.14 -20.77
CA ALA A 23 -0.62 0.74 -20.34
C ALA A 23 -1.18 1.99 -19.67
N SER A 24 -0.66 2.31 -18.49
CA SER A 24 -0.96 3.54 -17.74
C SER A 24 0.13 4.59 -17.82
N ASP A 25 1.29 4.26 -18.40
CA ASP A 25 2.42 5.16 -18.61
C ASP A 25 3.10 4.93 -19.98
N ALA A 26 3.79 5.96 -20.50
CA ALA A 26 4.43 5.89 -21.81
C ALA A 26 5.56 4.85 -21.88
N ARG A 27 6.24 4.57 -20.77
CA ARG A 27 7.30 3.56 -20.71
C ARG A 27 6.71 2.15 -20.80
N ALA A 28 5.50 1.93 -20.27
CA ALA A 28 4.79 0.68 -20.42
C ALA A 28 4.45 0.40 -21.89
N ILE A 29 4.03 1.43 -22.64
CA ILE A 29 3.81 1.31 -24.09
C ILE A 29 5.11 0.91 -24.81
N ASP A 30 6.23 1.58 -24.48
CA ASP A 30 7.54 1.25 -25.07
C ASP A 30 8.04 -0.16 -24.71
N ARG A 31 7.80 -0.61 -23.47
CA ARG A 31 8.15 -1.97 -23.04
C ARG A 31 7.33 -3.03 -23.78
N LEU A 32 6.05 -2.77 -23.99
CA LEU A 32 5.11 -3.73 -24.57
C LEU A 32 5.27 -3.85 -26.10
N LEU A 33 5.51 -2.74 -26.79
CA LEU A 33 5.62 -2.70 -28.25
C LEU A 33 7.05 -2.72 -28.77
N GLY A 34 8.05 -2.66 -27.88
CA GLY A 34 9.45 -2.49 -28.27
C GLY A 34 9.75 -1.07 -28.77
N THR A 35 10.96 -0.83 -29.27
CA THR A 35 11.42 0.51 -29.71
C THR A 35 11.79 0.58 -31.19
N ASP A 36 11.47 -0.46 -31.97
CA ASP A 36 11.77 -0.52 -33.40
C ASP A 36 10.98 0.52 -34.22
N LEU A 37 11.38 0.70 -35.48
CA LEU A 37 10.77 1.67 -36.40
C LEU A 37 9.38 1.25 -36.88
N VAL A 38 9.08 -0.05 -36.89
CA VAL A 38 7.78 -0.58 -37.34
C VAL A 38 6.70 -0.28 -36.32
N SER A 39 7.01 -0.40 -35.03
CA SER A 39 6.09 -0.10 -33.92
C SER A 39 5.99 1.40 -33.59
N HIS A 40 6.90 2.24 -34.10
CA HIS A 40 6.94 3.67 -33.80
C HIS A 40 5.61 4.41 -34.02
N PRO A 41 4.91 4.28 -35.16
CA PRO A 41 3.65 5.00 -35.37
C PRO A 41 2.56 4.59 -34.38
N LEU A 42 2.50 3.29 -34.03
CA LEU A 42 1.55 2.77 -33.06
C LEU A 42 1.86 3.29 -31.65
N ARG A 43 3.13 3.32 -31.24
CA ARG A 43 3.54 3.87 -29.94
C ARG A 43 3.17 5.34 -29.83
N ASP A 44 3.45 6.15 -30.83
CA ASP A 44 3.13 7.57 -30.82
C ASP A 44 1.63 7.80 -30.68
N ARG A 45 0.83 7.03 -31.42
CA ARG A 45 -0.63 7.09 -31.31
C ARG A 45 -1.11 6.74 -29.91
N LEU A 46 -0.64 5.63 -29.34
CA LEU A 46 -1.04 5.20 -28.00
C LEU A 46 -0.58 6.18 -26.91
N LYS A 47 0.59 6.80 -27.06
CA LYS A 47 1.08 7.84 -26.14
C LYS A 47 0.21 9.08 -26.20
N GLN A 48 -0.24 9.50 -27.38
CA GLN A 48 -1.18 10.60 -27.54
C GLN A 48 -2.54 10.27 -26.92
N ASP A 49 -3.07 9.07 -27.18
CA ASP A 49 -4.36 8.62 -26.63
C ASP A 49 -4.30 8.49 -25.09
N LEU A 50 -3.15 8.05 -24.56
CA LEU A 50 -2.89 7.98 -23.12
C LEU A 50 -2.84 9.39 -22.52
N ALA A 51 -2.11 10.33 -23.13
CA ALA A 51 -2.04 11.70 -22.66
C ALA A 51 -3.42 12.38 -22.67
N ALA A 52 -4.23 12.15 -23.70
CA ALA A 52 -5.60 12.66 -23.76
C ALA A 52 -6.48 12.07 -22.65
N THR A 53 -6.32 10.78 -22.36
CA THR A 53 -7.04 10.08 -21.29
C THR A 53 -6.60 10.56 -19.90
N GLN A 54 -5.30 10.77 -19.68
CA GLN A 54 -4.74 11.35 -18.45
C GLN A 54 -5.24 12.78 -18.24
N ALA A 55 -5.20 13.63 -19.26
CA ALA A 55 -5.72 15.00 -19.18
C ALA A 55 -7.22 15.04 -18.87
N ARG A 56 -8.01 14.11 -19.41
CA ARG A 56 -9.42 13.96 -19.03
C ARG A 56 -9.55 13.57 -17.56
N TRP A 57 -8.81 12.56 -17.12
CA TRP A 57 -8.81 12.11 -15.73
C TRP A 57 -8.44 13.22 -14.76
N GLU A 58 -7.39 14.00 -15.04
CA GLU A 58 -6.95 15.12 -14.20
C GLU A 58 -8.00 16.23 -14.08
N ARG A 59 -8.69 16.56 -15.17
CA ARG A 59 -9.80 17.53 -15.13
C ARG A 59 -10.94 17.05 -14.22
N GLU A 60 -11.34 15.79 -14.36
CA GLU A 60 -12.40 15.20 -13.52
C GLU A 60 -11.95 15.00 -12.07
N SER A 61 -10.68 14.65 -11.84
CA SER A 61 -10.15 14.47 -10.49
C SER A 61 -10.02 15.81 -9.73
N ALA A 62 -9.80 16.91 -10.47
CA ALA A 62 -9.79 18.25 -9.91
C ALA A 62 -11.18 18.73 -9.47
N THR A 63 -12.24 18.36 -10.21
CA THR A 63 -13.62 18.78 -9.91
C THR A 63 -14.31 17.87 -8.88
N SER A 64 -13.91 16.60 -8.78
CA SER A 64 -14.54 15.60 -7.90
C SER A 64 -14.04 15.60 -6.45
N GLY A 65 -13.03 16.42 -6.12
CA GLY A 65 -12.39 16.41 -4.80
C GLY A 65 -11.42 15.23 -4.59
N LEU A 66 -11.26 14.36 -5.58
CA LEU A 66 -10.35 13.21 -5.53
C LEU A 66 -8.91 13.64 -5.24
N ASN A 67 -8.44 14.74 -5.84
CA ASN A 67 -7.08 15.24 -5.59
C ASN A 67 -6.89 15.63 -4.11
N ALA A 68 -7.90 16.27 -3.50
CA ALA A 68 -7.85 16.63 -2.08
C ALA A 68 -7.85 15.38 -1.20
N ALA A 69 -8.72 14.41 -1.49
CA ALA A 69 -8.76 13.14 -0.77
C ALA A 69 -7.43 12.38 -0.83
N LYS A 70 -6.80 12.31 -2.01
CA LYS A 70 -5.46 11.69 -2.17
C LYS A 70 -4.38 12.42 -1.38
N ALA A 71 -4.44 13.74 -1.33
CA ALA A 71 -3.48 14.53 -0.54
C ALA A 71 -3.68 14.32 0.96
N GLU A 72 -4.92 14.23 1.43
CA GLU A 72 -5.26 13.94 2.82
C GLU A 72 -4.83 12.52 3.22
N GLU A 73 -5.09 11.54 2.37
CA GLU A 73 -4.63 10.15 2.53
C GLU A 73 -3.11 10.08 2.62
N ALA A 74 -2.39 10.73 1.69
CA ALA A 74 -0.92 10.78 1.72
C ALA A 74 -0.41 11.44 3.01
N ALA A 75 -1.02 12.54 3.44
CA ALA A 75 -0.65 13.21 4.68
C ALA A 75 -0.95 12.34 5.92
N ALA A 76 -2.06 11.59 5.92
CA ALA A 76 -2.39 10.64 6.98
C ALA A 76 -1.39 9.48 7.04
N SER A 77 -1.01 8.94 5.88
CA SER A 77 0.01 7.89 5.76
C SER A 77 1.35 8.37 6.30
N GLN A 78 1.83 9.56 5.90
CA GLN A 78 3.06 10.15 6.42
C GLN A 78 3.02 10.37 7.94
N ARG A 79 1.87 10.79 8.49
CA ARG A 79 1.72 10.94 9.95
C ARG A 79 1.80 9.58 10.66
N ALA A 80 1.19 8.54 10.10
CA ALA A 80 1.24 7.20 10.66
C ALA A 80 2.66 6.64 10.64
N GLU A 81 3.36 6.74 9.51
CA GLU A 81 4.76 6.33 9.36
C GLU A 81 5.66 7.05 10.37
N ALA A 82 5.55 8.38 10.49
CA ALA A 82 6.31 9.15 11.46
C ALA A 82 6.02 8.75 12.92
N VAL A 83 4.83 8.25 13.24
CA VAL A 83 4.51 7.72 14.57
C VAL A 83 5.17 6.36 14.78
N LEU A 84 5.13 5.47 13.77
CA LEU A 84 5.79 4.16 13.83
C LEU A 84 7.30 4.31 14.00
N GLU A 85 7.94 5.17 13.21
CA GLU A 85 9.37 5.47 13.31
C GLU A 85 9.73 5.99 14.71
N ARG A 86 8.95 6.94 15.24
CA ARG A 86 9.14 7.46 16.60
C ARG A 86 8.96 6.39 17.66
N ALA A 87 7.94 5.54 17.55
CA ALA A 87 7.71 4.43 18.47
C ALA A 87 8.86 3.42 18.42
N ALA A 88 9.35 3.08 17.22
CA ALA A 88 10.48 2.20 17.00
C ALA A 88 11.77 2.76 17.60
N ALA A 89 12.06 4.05 17.38
CA ALA A 89 13.28 4.71 17.88
C ALA A 89 13.25 4.99 19.38
N THR A 90 12.08 5.20 19.98
CA THR A 90 11.96 5.48 21.41
C THR A 90 12.30 4.23 22.24
N PRO A 91 13.33 4.27 23.11
CA PRO A 91 13.65 3.15 23.98
C PRO A 91 12.52 2.88 24.98
N ALA A 92 12.03 1.64 25.03
CA ALA A 92 11.11 1.23 26.07
C ALA A 92 11.87 1.12 27.41
N ARG A 93 11.34 1.77 28.46
CA ARG A 93 11.93 1.74 29.81
C ARG A 93 11.19 0.80 30.77
N SER A 94 10.25 0.01 30.25
CA SER A 94 9.43 -0.94 30.99
C SER A 94 8.92 -2.05 30.09
N LEU A 95 8.55 -3.19 30.67
CA LEU A 95 7.92 -4.30 29.95
C LEU A 95 6.61 -3.89 29.27
N VAL A 96 5.81 -3.03 29.93
CA VAL A 96 4.60 -2.44 29.33
C VAL A 96 4.94 -1.62 28.08
N GLY A 97 6.04 -0.88 28.09
CA GLY A 97 6.51 -0.15 26.90
C GLY A 97 6.97 -1.07 25.77
N VAL A 98 7.60 -2.20 26.10
CA VAL A 98 7.96 -3.22 25.10
C VAL A 98 6.71 -3.84 24.49
N LEU A 99 5.74 -4.23 25.31
CA LEU A 99 4.45 -4.76 24.86
C LEU A 99 3.74 -3.78 23.94
N ALA A 100 3.67 -2.50 24.30
CA ALA A 100 3.05 -1.47 23.47
C ALA A 100 3.69 -1.37 22.07
N LYS A 101 5.03 -1.44 21.99
CA LYS A 101 5.74 -1.43 20.70
C LYS A 101 5.43 -2.67 19.86
N LEU A 102 5.39 -3.85 20.47
CA LEU A 102 5.04 -5.10 19.80
C LEU A 102 3.59 -5.09 19.32
N THR A 103 2.65 -4.58 20.13
CA THR A 103 1.25 -4.40 19.73
C THR A 103 1.14 -3.47 18.53
N ILE A 104 1.84 -2.33 18.52
CA ILE A 104 1.85 -1.41 17.38
C ILE A 104 2.36 -2.11 16.11
N ALA A 105 3.47 -2.86 16.21
CA ALA A 105 4.03 -3.58 15.07
C ALA A 105 3.08 -4.66 14.54
N ALA A 106 2.43 -5.42 15.43
CA ALA A 106 1.48 -6.46 15.10
C ALA A 106 0.21 -5.92 14.43
N GLU A 107 -0.37 -4.84 14.98
CA GLU A 107 -1.55 -4.16 14.41
C GLU A 107 -1.26 -3.45 13.09
N TRP A 108 -0.02 -3.04 12.87
CA TRP A 108 0.39 -2.50 11.58
C TRP A 108 0.55 -3.61 10.54
N GLY A 109 1.27 -4.69 10.91
CA GLY A 109 1.49 -5.84 10.05
C GLY A 109 0.21 -6.54 9.61
N SER A 110 -0.85 -6.52 10.43
CA SER A 110 -2.16 -7.07 10.08
C SER A 110 -2.88 -6.34 8.94
N ARG A 111 -2.43 -5.12 8.62
CA ARG A 111 -2.98 -4.29 7.53
C ARG A 111 -2.24 -4.44 6.22
N GLU A 112 -1.09 -5.11 6.24
CA GLU A 112 -0.31 -5.37 5.04
C GLU A 112 -0.97 -6.48 4.19
N PRO A 113 -0.83 -6.45 2.86
CA PRO A 113 -1.40 -7.47 1.97
C PRO A 113 -0.97 -8.90 2.32
N ASP A 114 0.21 -9.07 2.90
CA ASP A 114 0.82 -10.35 3.26
C ASP A 114 0.79 -10.61 4.77
N HIS A 115 -0.26 -10.15 5.49
CA HIS A 115 -0.34 -10.28 6.95
C HIS A 115 -0.30 -11.73 7.46
N ASP A 116 -0.64 -12.72 6.62
CA ASP A 116 -0.59 -14.15 6.98
C ASP A 116 0.81 -14.75 6.77
N ALA A 117 1.72 -14.02 6.13
CA ALA A 117 3.09 -14.44 5.92
C ALA A 117 3.94 -14.22 7.18
N GLN A 118 5.05 -14.95 7.26
CA GLN A 118 6.06 -14.66 8.28
C GLN A 118 6.54 -13.20 8.13
N PRO A 119 6.79 -12.49 9.25
CA PRO A 119 6.87 -12.98 10.63
C PRO A 119 5.57 -12.80 11.46
N TRP A 120 4.48 -12.31 10.87
CA TRP A 120 3.35 -11.78 11.65
C TRP A 120 2.66 -12.80 12.55
N PRO A 121 2.33 -14.03 12.11
CA PRO A 121 1.71 -15.02 13.00
C PRO A 121 2.55 -15.32 14.25
N PHE A 122 3.89 -15.33 14.10
CA PHE A 122 4.80 -15.56 15.21
C PHE A 122 4.82 -14.38 16.19
N LEU A 123 4.84 -13.14 15.67
CA LEU A 123 4.77 -11.93 16.50
C LEU A 123 3.46 -11.85 17.29
N HIS A 124 2.33 -12.19 16.65
CA HIS A 124 1.03 -12.25 17.34
C HIS A 124 1.01 -13.30 18.45
N GLY A 125 1.54 -14.50 18.20
CA GLY A 125 1.65 -15.56 19.21
C GLY A 125 2.52 -15.16 20.40
N ALA A 126 3.74 -14.65 20.13
CA ALA A 126 4.65 -14.20 21.17
C ALA A 126 4.07 -13.05 22.01
N LEU A 127 3.33 -12.13 21.38
CA LEU A 127 2.66 -11.05 22.10
C LEU A 127 1.55 -11.58 23.02
N ALA A 128 0.75 -12.54 22.57
CA ALA A 128 -0.30 -13.16 23.38
C ALA A 128 0.29 -13.87 24.61
N ASP A 129 1.37 -14.62 24.43
CA ASP A 129 2.09 -15.29 25.52
C ASP A 129 2.63 -14.29 26.55
N LEU A 130 3.26 -13.20 26.08
CA LEU A 130 3.80 -12.16 26.96
C LEU A 130 2.71 -11.42 27.74
N VAL A 131 1.58 -11.11 27.11
CA VAL A 131 0.43 -10.48 27.79
C VAL A 131 -0.09 -11.40 28.88
N SER A 132 -0.31 -12.69 28.56
CA SER A 132 -0.78 -13.70 29.51
C SER A 132 0.14 -13.81 30.73
N ALA A 133 1.46 -13.90 30.51
CA ALA A 133 2.46 -13.97 31.57
C ALA A 133 2.43 -12.75 32.50
N VAL A 134 2.32 -11.54 31.94
CA VAL A 134 2.27 -10.29 32.73
C VAL A 134 0.97 -10.18 33.52
N THR A 135 -0.16 -10.63 32.97
CA THR A 135 -1.44 -10.62 33.67
C THR A 135 -1.53 -11.71 34.75
N GLY A 136 -0.99 -12.90 34.50
CA GLY A 136 -1.00 -14.02 35.44
C GLY A 136 -0.02 -13.85 36.62
N ALA A 137 1.10 -13.15 36.41
CA ALA A 137 2.04 -12.83 37.49
C ALA A 137 1.47 -11.84 38.52
N ARG A 138 0.49 -11.01 38.14
CA ARG A 138 -0.11 -9.99 39.04
C ARG A 138 -1.06 -10.59 40.08
N THR A 139 -1.49 -11.83 39.92
CA THR A 139 -2.45 -12.51 40.82
C THR A 139 -1.82 -13.33 41.96
N ILE A 140 -0.49 -13.43 42.05
CA ILE A 140 0.18 -14.31 43.03
C ILE A 140 0.63 -13.58 44.31
N ASP A 141 0.66 -12.25 44.34
CA ASP A 141 0.99 -11.48 45.55
C ASP A 141 -0.27 -11.10 46.35
N THR A 142 -0.80 -12.05 47.13
CA THR A 142 -1.59 -11.70 48.31
C THR A 142 -0.98 -12.44 49.51
N PRO A 143 -0.32 -11.77 50.46
CA PRO A 143 0.15 -12.43 51.67
C PRO A 143 -1.06 -12.79 52.55
N THR A 144 -1.23 -14.09 52.80
CA THR A 144 -2.17 -14.61 53.79
C THR A 144 -1.71 -14.22 55.20
N PRO A 145 -2.62 -13.74 56.09
CA PRO A 145 -2.29 -13.28 57.44
C PRO A 145 -1.78 -14.40 58.37
#